data_AF-A0AAW0VRE3-F1
#
_entry.id   AF-A0AAW0VRE3-F1
#
_cell.length_a   1.000
_cell.length_b   1.000
_cell.length_c   1.000
_cell.angle_alpha   90.00
_cell.angle_beta   90.00
_cell.angle_gamma   90.00
#
_symmetry.space_group_name_H-M   'P 1'
#
loop_
_entity.id
_entity.type
_entity.pdbx_description
1 polymer ?
#
loop_
_entity_poly.entity_id
_entity_poly.type
_entity_poly.pdbx_seq_one_letter_code
_entity_poly.pdbx_strand_id
1 'polypeptide(L)'
;NMSLSSEECSDAVQPLAWFIRLPEVFRVHLQIITEKRAEYEANLRERREKFQDELAEYSVQLEEFQTLGDHNEIHEYLRRARSLHSRLDHAANYIEQINKEEEALSWNTTHYPLRKQVSDKLAPFLKLYEVGVEWSDRLEEWLHSPVGTHDPDVISQEVAATWRTVYKLEKGF
;
A
#
# COMPACT_ATOMS: atom_id res chain seq x y z
N ASN A 1 51.20 58.05 8.76
CA ASN A 1 51.34 56.65 8.29
C ASN A 1 50.54 55.73 9.19
N MET A 2 49.26 55.52 8.88
CA MET A 2 48.50 54.41 9.46
C MET A 2 48.90 53.15 8.68
N SER A 3 49.83 52.35 9.23
CA SER A 3 49.96 50.97 8.76
C SER A 3 48.87 50.16 9.45
N LEU A 4 47.93 49.61 8.67
CA LEU A 4 47.02 48.61 9.20
C LEU A 4 47.83 47.48 9.85
N SER A 5 47.37 47.02 11.01
CA SER A 5 47.91 45.83 11.65
C SER A 5 47.76 44.62 10.71
N SER A 6 48.70 43.67 10.76
CA SER A 6 48.61 42.43 9.99
C SER A 6 47.32 41.65 10.27
N GLU A 7 46.75 41.81 11.46
CA GLU A 7 45.47 41.23 11.88
C GLU A 7 44.29 41.89 11.18
N GLU A 8 44.25 43.22 11.12
CA GLU A 8 43.19 43.98 10.44
C GLU A 8 43.20 43.73 8.92
N CYS A 9 44.38 43.50 8.35
CA CYS A 9 44.53 43.12 6.94
C CYS A 9 43.99 41.70 6.68
N SER A 10 44.25 40.75 7.59
CA SER A 10 43.74 39.38 7.50
C SER A 10 42.21 39.33 7.58
N ASP A 11 41.63 40.06 8.53
CA ASP A 11 40.18 40.11 8.73
C ASP A 11 39.45 40.76 7.55
N ALA A 12 40.05 41.76 6.89
CA ALA A 12 39.49 42.37 5.69
C ALA A 12 39.59 41.47 4.43
N VAL A 13 40.57 40.56 4.39
CA VAL A 13 40.82 39.68 3.23
C VAL A 13 39.93 38.43 3.26
N GLN A 14 39.51 37.94 4.43
CA GLN A 14 38.64 36.77 4.55
C GLN A 14 37.29 36.89 3.79
N PRO A 15 36.52 37.98 3.94
CA PRO A 15 35.27 38.18 3.20
C PRO A 15 35.49 38.26 1.68
N LEU A 16 36.60 38.86 1.24
CA LEU A 16 36.97 38.94 -0.17
C LEU A 16 37.35 37.57 -0.74
N ALA A 17 38.11 36.77 0.02
CA ALA A 17 38.45 35.40 -0.35
C ALA A 17 37.22 34.49 -0.41
N TRP A 18 36.21 34.75 0.43
CA TRP A 18 34.91 34.10 0.36
C TRP A 18 34.14 34.53 -0.89
N PHE A 19 34.06 35.83 -1.17
CA PHE A 19 33.39 36.36 -2.36
C PHE A 19 33.96 35.79 -3.67
N ILE A 20 35.29 35.57 -3.73
CA ILE A 20 35.95 34.95 -4.89
C ILE A 20 35.65 33.45 -4.99
N ARG A 21 35.57 32.73 -3.86
CA ARG A 21 35.25 31.29 -3.85
C ARG A 21 33.77 30.99 -4.05
N LEU A 22 32.90 31.92 -3.68
CA LEU A 22 31.45 31.78 -3.68
C LEU A 22 30.88 31.25 -5.00
N PRO A 23 31.25 31.80 -6.18
CA PRO A 23 30.66 31.39 -7.44
C PRO A 23 31.02 29.94 -7.80
N GLU A 24 32.24 29.51 -7.49
CA GLU A 24 32.69 28.15 -7.75
C GLU A 24 32.00 27.15 -6.82
N VAL A 25 31.85 27.50 -5.54
CA VAL A 25 31.09 26.71 -4.56
C VAL A 25 29.63 26.57 -5.01
N PHE A 26 28.98 27.67 -5.41
CA PHE A 26 27.62 27.62 -5.97
C PHE A 26 27.54 26.79 -7.24
N ARG A 27 28.51 26.92 -8.17
CA ARG A 27 28.56 26.14 -9.40
C ARG A 27 28.60 24.63 -9.11
N VAL A 28 29.47 24.21 -8.19
CA VAL A 28 29.59 22.80 -7.76
C VAL A 28 28.30 22.33 -7.08
N HIS A 29 27.73 23.11 -6.17
CA HIS A 29 26.47 22.74 -5.51
C HIS A 29 25.28 22.66 -6.48
N LEU A 30 25.19 23.59 -7.43
CA LEU A 30 24.17 23.53 -8.47
C LEU A 30 24.31 22.27 -9.31
N GLN A 31 25.54 21.89 -9.68
CA GLN A 31 25.79 20.63 -10.38
C GLN A 31 25.32 19.42 -9.55
N ILE A 32 25.68 19.35 -8.27
CA ILE A 32 25.24 18.28 -7.36
C ILE A 32 23.71 18.24 -7.26
N ILE A 33 23.05 19.39 -7.13
CA ILE A 33 21.58 19.48 -7.06
C ILE A 33 20.96 18.95 -8.35
N THR A 34 21.51 19.32 -9.52
CA THR A 34 21.00 18.83 -10.81
C THR A 34 21.17 17.32 -10.98
N GLU A 35 22.34 16.77 -10.61
CA GLU A 35 22.62 15.34 -10.68
C GLU A 35 21.71 14.56 -9.73
N LYS A 36 21.57 15.03 -8.48
CA LYS A 36 20.70 14.40 -7.48
C LYS A 36 19.24 14.45 -7.88
N ARG A 37 18.78 15.57 -8.45
CA ARG A 37 17.41 15.68 -8.97
C ARG A 37 17.18 14.65 -10.08
N ALA A 38 18.09 14.51 -11.04
CA ALA A 38 17.98 13.53 -12.11
C ALA A 38 17.93 12.09 -11.58
N GLU A 39 18.76 11.77 -10.58
CA GLU A 39 18.75 10.48 -9.88
C GLU A 39 17.40 10.19 -9.20
N TYR A 40 16.85 11.15 -8.47
CA TYR A 40 15.53 11.01 -7.83
C TYR A 40 14.41 10.83 -8.84
N GLU A 41 14.41 11.62 -9.92
CA GLU A 41 13.43 11.51 -10.99
C GLU A 41 13.49 10.14 -11.69
N ALA A 42 14.69 9.59 -11.92
CA ALA A 42 14.86 8.26 -12.48
C ALA A 42 14.36 7.17 -11.53
N ASN A 43 14.73 7.23 -10.25
CA ASN A 43 14.30 6.26 -9.24
C ASN A 43 12.77 6.28 -9.05
N LEU A 44 12.14 7.46 -9.08
CA LEU A 44 10.69 7.57 -8.98
C LEU A 44 9.98 6.94 -10.19
N ARG A 45 10.51 7.11 -11.40
CA ARG A 45 9.95 6.45 -12.60
C ARG A 45 10.04 4.93 -12.48
N GLU A 46 11.20 4.40 -12.12
CA GLU A 46 11.39 2.96 -11.96
C GLU A 46 10.44 2.38 -10.90
N ARG A 47 10.27 3.06 -9.77
CA ARG A 47 9.31 2.65 -8.73
C ARG A 47 7.88 2.63 -9.23
N ARG A 48 7.47 3.62 -10.04
CA ARG A 48 6.13 3.69 -10.62
C ARG A 48 5.88 2.52 -11.58
N GLU A 49 6.85 2.19 -12.43
CA GLU A 49 6.78 1.05 -13.34
C GLU A 49 6.65 -0.27 -12.56
N LYS A 50 7.56 -0.52 -11.61
CA LYS A 50 7.50 -1.71 -10.74
C LYS A 50 6.18 -1.83 -9.99
N PHE A 51 5.65 -0.72 -9.51
CA PHE A 51 4.38 -0.72 -8.80
C PHE A 51 3.20 -1.02 -9.72
N GLN A 52 3.22 -0.60 -10.99
CA GLN A 52 2.20 -1.00 -11.96
C GLN A 52 2.24 -2.50 -12.23
N ASP A 53 3.43 -3.09 -12.36
CA ASP A 53 3.61 -4.54 -12.52
C ASP A 53 3.09 -5.29 -11.29
N GLU A 54 3.37 -4.81 -10.09
CA GLU A 54 2.83 -5.37 -8.84
C GLU A 54 1.30 -5.33 -8.79
N LEU A 55 0.69 -4.22 -9.23
CA LEU A 55 -0.78 -4.13 -9.31
C LEU A 55 -1.36 -5.09 -10.38
N ALA A 56 -0.63 -5.35 -11.47
CA ALA A 56 -1.04 -6.34 -12.45
C ALA A 56 -0.98 -7.76 -11.86
N GLU A 57 0.04 -8.07 -11.07
CA GLU A 57 0.15 -9.34 -10.34
C GLU A 57 -1.03 -9.54 -9.37
N TYR A 58 -1.48 -8.48 -8.68
CA TYR A 58 -2.70 -8.53 -7.86
C TYR A 58 -3.94 -8.90 -8.64
N SER A 59 -4.07 -8.42 -9.87
CA SER A 59 -5.18 -8.78 -10.74
C SER A 59 -5.13 -10.27 -11.12
N VAL A 60 -3.94 -10.81 -11.39
CA VAL A 60 -3.77 -12.25 -11.70
C VAL A 60 -4.13 -13.11 -10.49
N GLN A 61 -3.62 -12.77 -9.30
CA GLN A 61 -3.97 -13.48 -8.06
C GLN A 61 -5.48 -13.41 -7.77
N LEU A 62 -6.14 -12.30 -8.13
CA LEU A 62 -7.58 -12.15 -8.00
C LEU A 62 -8.34 -13.13 -8.91
N GLU A 63 -7.89 -13.32 -10.15
CA GLU A 63 -8.50 -14.25 -11.10
C GLU A 63 -8.44 -15.70 -10.62
N GLU A 64 -7.40 -16.08 -9.88
CA GLU A 64 -7.28 -17.42 -9.29
C GLU A 64 -8.45 -17.74 -8.33
N PHE A 65 -8.98 -16.77 -7.58
CA PHE A 65 -10.11 -17.01 -6.66
C PHE A 65 -11.38 -17.48 -7.38
N GLN A 66 -11.54 -17.20 -8.66
CA GLN A 66 -12.68 -17.70 -9.46
C GLN A 66 -12.62 -19.21 -9.65
N THR A 67 -11.44 -19.81 -9.55
CA THR A 67 -11.21 -21.24 -9.72
C THR A 67 -11.25 -22.01 -8.40
N LEU A 68 -11.22 -21.31 -7.26
CA LEU A 68 -11.21 -21.89 -5.93
C LEU A 68 -12.63 -22.22 -5.49
N GLY A 69 -12.93 -23.52 -5.34
CA GLY A 69 -14.27 -24.00 -4.99
C GLY A 69 -14.31 -25.17 -4.01
N ASP A 70 -13.17 -25.64 -3.51
CA ASP A 70 -13.14 -26.71 -2.50
C ASP A 70 -13.43 -26.14 -1.10
N HIS A 71 -14.54 -26.58 -0.50
CA HIS A 71 -14.93 -26.18 0.85
C HIS A 71 -13.89 -26.58 1.91
N ASN A 72 -13.18 -27.70 1.72
CA ASN A 72 -12.20 -28.17 2.71
C ASN A 72 -10.99 -27.24 2.82
N GLU A 73 -10.72 -26.42 1.81
CA GLU A 73 -9.60 -25.49 1.76
C GLU A 73 -10.00 -24.04 2.12
N ILE A 74 -11.22 -23.83 2.60
CA ILE A 74 -11.78 -22.48 2.81
C ILE A 74 -10.96 -21.60 3.76
N HIS A 75 -10.28 -22.20 4.75
CA HIS A 75 -9.36 -21.47 5.64
C HIS A 75 -8.13 -20.95 4.91
N GLU A 76 -7.56 -21.72 3.97
CA GLU A 76 -6.41 -21.28 3.18
C GLU A 76 -6.84 -20.20 2.17
N TYR A 77 -8.03 -20.34 1.58
CA TYR A 77 -8.58 -19.31 0.69
C TYR A 77 -8.79 -18.00 1.42
N LEU A 78 -9.34 -18.04 2.64
CA LEU A 78 -9.48 -16.87 3.50
C LEU A 78 -8.13 -16.22 3.80
N ARG A 79 -7.11 -17.01 4.15
CA ARG A 79 -5.77 -16.52 4.42
C ARG A 79 -5.17 -15.81 3.20
N ARG A 80 -5.31 -16.39 2.00
CA ARG A 80 -4.86 -15.79 0.74
C ARG A 80 -5.60 -14.49 0.45
N ALA A 81 -6.92 -14.47 0.58
CA ALA A 81 -7.75 -13.28 0.35
C ALA A 81 -7.39 -12.15 1.33
N ARG A 82 -7.20 -12.46 2.62
CA ARG A 82 -6.76 -11.48 3.62
C ARG A 82 -5.37 -10.93 3.32
N SER A 83 -4.45 -11.78 2.89
CA SER A 83 -3.10 -11.34 2.49
C SER A 83 -3.16 -10.37 1.31
N LEU A 84 -3.92 -10.68 0.26
CA LEU A 84 -4.11 -9.79 -0.87
C LEU A 84 -4.80 -8.47 -0.47
N HIS A 85 -5.82 -8.54 0.38
CA HIS A 85 -6.50 -7.36 0.90
C HIS A 85 -5.55 -6.43 1.68
N SER A 86 -4.74 -6.98 2.58
CA SER A 86 -3.73 -6.22 3.33
C SER A 86 -2.68 -5.60 2.39
N ARG A 87 -2.21 -6.33 1.38
CA ARG A 87 -1.31 -5.80 0.35
C ARG A 87 -1.93 -4.63 -0.42
N LEU A 88 -3.22 -4.70 -0.76
CA LEU A 88 -3.96 -3.61 -1.41
C LEU A 88 -4.12 -2.38 -0.50
N ASP A 89 -4.26 -2.55 0.80
CA ASP A 89 -4.28 -1.44 1.77
C ASP A 89 -2.91 -0.78 1.92
N HIS A 90 -1.84 -1.58 1.97
CA HIS A 90 -0.48 -1.04 1.90
C HIS A 90 -0.23 -0.29 0.58
N ALA A 91 -0.73 -0.82 -0.54
CA ALA A 91 -0.65 -0.16 -1.84
C ALA A 91 -1.36 1.20 -1.86
N ALA A 92 -2.49 1.38 -1.16
CA ALA A 92 -3.12 2.70 -1.03
C ALA A 92 -2.23 3.71 -0.32
N ASN A 93 -1.62 3.33 0.81
CA ASN A 93 -0.70 4.18 1.54
C ASN A 93 0.55 4.51 0.69
N TYR A 94 1.04 3.54 -0.09
CA TYR A 94 2.19 3.73 -0.96
C TYR A 94 1.89 4.69 -2.12
N ILE A 95 0.68 4.65 -2.68
CA ILE A 95 0.24 5.63 -3.69
C ILE A 95 0.28 7.05 -3.11
N GLU A 96 -0.16 7.26 -1.87
CA GLU A 96 -0.07 8.59 -1.24
C GLU A 96 1.39 9.06 -1.10
N GLN A 97 2.33 8.15 -0.85
CA GLN A 97 3.76 8.48 -0.79
C GLN A 97 4.30 8.87 -2.17
N ILE A 98 4.00 8.08 -3.22
CA ILE A 98 4.36 8.41 -4.60
C ILE A 98 3.81 9.78 -4.99
N ASN A 99 2.54 10.05 -4.69
CA ASN A 99 1.89 11.30 -5.05
C ASN A 99 2.56 12.51 -4.39
N LYS A 100 2.97 12.39 -3.11
CA LYS A 100 3.73 13.44 -2.41
C LYS A 100 5.10 13.68 -3.05
N GLU A 101 5.78 12.63 -3.50
CA GLU A 101 7.06 12.75 -4.20
C GLU A 101 6.90 13.39 -5.58
N GLU A 102 5.84 13.04 -6.31
CA GLU A 102 5.48 13.66 -7.59
C GLU A 102 5.20 15.16 -7.42
N GLU A 103 4.42 15.55 -6.42
CA GLU A 103 4.14 16.96 -6.09
C GLU A 103 5.42 17.73 -5.74
N ALA A 104 6.32 17.14 -4.94
CA ALA A 104 7.59 17.75 -4.58
C ALA A 104 8.49 18.01 -5.81
N LEU A 105 8.39 17.17 -6.84
CA LEU A 105 9.08 17.33 -8.12
C LEU A 105 8.30 18.19 -9.12
N SER A 106 7.12 18.70 -8.74
CA SER A 106 6.19 19.42 -9.61
C SER A 106 5.70 18.59 -10.80
N TRP A 107 5.56 17.28 -10.60
CA TRP A 107 4.98 16.35 -11.56
C TRP A 107 3.47 16.23 -11.34
N ASN A 108 2.76 15.78 -12.38
CA ASN A 108 1.35 15.45 -12.26
C ASN A 108 1.18 14.16 -11.45
N THR A 109 0.21 14.16 -10.55
CA THR A 109 -0.15 12.98 -9.75
C THR A 109 -0.60 11.82 -10.62
N THR A 110 -0.06 10.64 -10.36
CA THR A 110 -0.44 9.42 -11.07
C THR A 110 -1.67 8.77 -10.44
N HIS A 111 -2.61 8.34 -11.28
CA HIS A 111 -3.78 7.60 -10.85
C HIS A 111 -3.61 6.10 -11.07
N TYR A 112 -3.96 5.30 -10.06
CA TYR A 112 -3.87 3.83 -10.08
C TYR A 112 -5.27 3.20 -9.94
N PRO A 113 -6.14 3.29 -10.97
CA PRO A 113 -7.51 2.77 -10.89
C PRO A 113 -7.56 1.25 -10.67
N LEU A 114 -6.56 0.51 -11.17
CA LEU A 114 -6.48 -0.94 -11.05
C LEU A 114 -6.51 -1.41 -9.59
N ARG A 115 -5.81 -0.71 -8.67
CA ARG A 115 -5.84 -1.04 -7.24
C ARG A 115 -7.26 -1.07 -6.68
N LYS A 116 -8.07 -0.06 -7.03
CA LYS A 116 -9.47 0.02 -6.59
C LYS A 116 -10.31 -1.08 -7.24
N GLN A 117 -10.14 -1.32 -8.54
CA GLN A 117 -10.87 -2.39 -9.25
C GLN A 117 -10.59 -3.77 -8.65
N VAL A 118 -9.33 -4.08 -8.33
CA VAL A 118 -8.96 -5.35 -7.70
C VAL A 118 -9.57 -5.44 -6.29
N SER A 119 -9.50 -4.36 -5.50
CA SER A 119 -10.11 -4.31 -4.16
C SER A 119 -11.63 -4.54 -4.19
N ASP A 120 -12.34 -3.85 -5.09
CA ASP A 120 -13.79 -3.93 -5.21
C ASP A 120 -14.23 -5.34 -5.65
N LYS A 121 -13.48 -5.97 -6.56
CA LYS A 121 -13.71 -7.35 -6.99
C LYS A 121 -13.33 -8.40 -5.94
N LEU A 122 -12.30 -8.14 -5.12
CA LEU A 122 -11.89 -9.05 -4.04
C LEU A 122 -12.88 -9.07 -2.88
N ALA A 123 -13.52 -7.94 -2.58
CA ALA A 123 -14.42 -7.77 -1.44
C ALA A 123 -15.49 -8.89 -1.30
N PRO A 124 -16.25 -9.28 -2.34
CA PRO A 124 -17.21 -10.38 -2.22
C PRO A 124 -16.56 -11.73 -1.94
N PHE A 125 -15.41 -12.05 -2.54
CA PHE A 125 -14.67 -13.30 -2.27
C PHE A 125 -14.18 -13.36 -0.83
N LEU A 126 -13.54 -12.27 -0.35
CA LEU A 126 -13.09 -12.18 1.02
C LEU A 126 -14.25 -12.40 1.99
N LYS A 127 -15.39 -11.74 1.74
CA LYS A 127 -16.56 -11.89 2.60
C LYS A 127 -17.15 -13.29 2.55
N LEU A 128 -17.16 -13.93 1.39
CA LEU A 128 -17.60 -15.32 1.23
C LEU A 128 -16.74 -16.28 2.08
N TYR A 129 -15.41 -16.17 1.98
CA TYR A 129 -14.51 -17.04 2.74
C TYR A 129 -14.57 -16.78 4.25
N GLU A 130 -14.75 -15.53 4.68
CA GLU A 130 -14.95 -15.20 6.09
C GLU A 130 -16.20 -15.87 6.66
N VAL A 131 -17.32 -15.74 5.94
CA VAL A 131 -18.60 -16.33 6.35
C VAL A 131 -18.53 -17.86 6.32
N GLY A 132 -17.83 -18.44 5.35
CA GLY A 132 -17.69 -19.88 5.23
C GLY A 132 -16.80 -20.49 6.32
N VAL A 133 -15.70 -19.83 6.69
CA VAL A 133 -14.87 -20.23 7.84
C VAL A 133 -15.66 -20.10 9.15
N GLU A 134 -16.30 -18.95 9.38
CA GLU A 134 -17.13 -18.72 10.57
C GLU A 134 -18.24 -19.76 10.70
N TRP A 135 -18.87 -20.14 9.59
CA TRP A 135 -19.87 -21.21 9.55
C TRP A 135 -19.25 -22.58 9.89
N SER A 136 -18.11 -22.92 9.31
CA SER A 136 -17.41 -24.18 9.58
C SER A 136 -17.06 -24.32 11.06
N ASP A 137 -16.47 -23.28 11.65
CA ASP A 137 -16.08 -23.24 13.05
C ASP A 137 -17.29 -23.40 13.99
N ARG A 138 -18.39 -22.66 13.71
CA ARG A 138 -19.64 -22.76 14.49
C ARG A 138 -20.30 -24.13 14.37
N LEU A 139 -20.33 -24.69 13.16
CA LEU A 139 -20.91 -26.01 12.93
C LEU A 139 -20.12 -27.08 13.69
N GLU A 140 -18.79 -27.00 13.67
CA GLU A 140 -17.93 -27.89 14.45
C GLU A 140 -18.19 -27.73 15.95
N GLU A 141 -18.28 -26.50 16.45
CA GLU A 141 -18.59 -26.22 17.86
C GLU A 141 -19.95 -26.81 18.27
N TRP A 142 -21.00 -26.59 17.49
CA TRP A 142 -22.35 -27.07 17.82
C TRP A 142 -22.45 -28.60 17.82
N LEU A 143 -21.77 -29.26 16.88
CA LEU A 143 -21.82 -30.72 16.75
C LEU A 143 -21.01 -31.45 17.83
N HIS A 144 -19.96 -30.82 18.36
CA HIS A 144 -19.09 -31.42 19.37
C HIS A 144 -19.39 -30.95 20.81
N SER A 145 -20.27 -29.97 20.97
CA SER A 145 -20.70 -29.51 22.30
C SER A 145 -21.73 -30.47 22.94
N PRO A 146 -21.73 -30.62 24.27
CA PRO A 146 -22.77 -31.36 24.97
C PRO A 146 -24.18 -30.83 24.66
N VAL A 147 -25.17 -31.73 24.63
CA VAL A 147 -26.57 -31.36 24.40
C VAL A 147 -27.04 -30.43 25.51
N GLY A 148 -27.58 -29.27 25.12
CA GLY A 148 -28.05 -28.23 26.03
C GLY A 148 -27.02 -27.15 26.38
N THR A 149 -25.80 -27.21 25.83
CA THR A 149 -24.79 -26.14 25.98
C THR A 149 -25.15 -24.88 25.21
N HIS A 150 -25.79 -25.02 24.04
CA HIS A 150 -26.17 -23.90 23.16
C HIS A 150 -27.69 -23.77 23.10
N ASP A 151 -28.18 -22.53 23.06
CA ASP A 151 -29.61 -22.22 22.91
C ASP A 151 -30.08 -22.49 21.45
N PRO A 152 -31.08 -23.35 21.23
CA PRO A 152 -31.63 -23.62 19.90
C PRO A 152 -32.15 -22.39 19.16
N ASP A 153 -32.67 -21.39 19.88
CA ASP A 153 -33.16 -20.14 19.26
C ASP A 153 -31.99 -19.30 18.74
N VAL A 154 -30.86 -19.28 19.46
CA VAL A 154 -29.64 -18.60 19.03
C VAL A 154 -29.06 -19.28 17.80
N ILE A 155 -28.92 -20.61 17.80
CA ILE A 155 -28.46 -21.37 16.63
C ILE A 155 -29.34 -21.06 15.41
N SER A 156 -30.67 -21.08 15.57
CA SER A 156 -31.61 -20.79 14.49
C SER A 156 -31.43 -19.37 13.92
N GLN A 157 -31.21 -18.38 14.79
CA GLN A 157 -30.95 -17.00 14.37
C GLN A 157 -29.63 -16.87 13.60
N GLU A 158 -28.58 -17.54 14.06
CA GLU A 158 -27.25 -17.51 13.44
C GLU A 158 -27.26 -18.20 12.07
N VAL A 159 -27.87 -19.39 11.96
CA VAL A 159 -28.10 -20.07 10.67
C VAL A 159 -28.83 -19.14 9.69
N ALA A 160 -29.91 -18.50 10.13
CA ALA A 160 -30.67 -17.57 9.30
C ALA A 160 -29.87 -16.32 8.91
N ALA A 161 -28.96 -15.84 9.76
CA ALA A 161 -28.08 -14.71 9.49
C ALA A 161 -26.99 -15.05 8.46
N THR A 162 -26.34 -16.21 8.62
CA THR A 162 -25.35 -16.75 7.66
C THR A 162 -26.00 -16.94 6.30
N TRP A 163 -27.18 -17.58 6.23
CA TRP A 163 -27.95 -17.74 5.00
C TRP A 163 -28.26 -16.40 4.31
N ARG A 164 -28.76 -15.41 5.06
CA ARG A 164 -29.03 -14.06 4.51
C ARG A 164 -27.78 -13.40 3.95
N THR A 165 -26.62 -13.64 4.54
CA THR A 165 -25.34 -13.08 4.07
C THR A 165 -24.90 -13.75 2.78
N VAL A 166 -24.89 -15.09 2.74
CA VAL A 166 -24.56 -15.87 1.54
C VAL A 166 -25.51 -15.54 0.38
N TYR A 167 -26.81 -15.45 0.63
CA TYR A 167 -27.81 -15.10 -0.39
C TYR A 167 -27.61 -13.69 -0.97
N LYS A 168 -27.11 -12.73 -0.18
CA LYS A 168 -26.74 -11.41 -0.69
C LYS A 168 -25.46 -11.45 -1.52
N LEU A 169 -24.48 -12.25 -1.11
CA LEU A 169 -23.22 -12.43 -1.83
C LEU A 169 -23.43 -13.11 -3.18
N GLU A 170 -24.31 -14.11 -3.26
CA GLU A 170 -24.68 -14.78 -4.52
C GLU A 170 -25.15 -13.78 -5.59
N LYS A 171 -25.88 -12.73 -5.19
CA LYS A 171 -26.33 -11.68 -6.11
C LYS A 171 -25.24 -10.70 -6.55
N GLY A 172 -24.10 -10.72 -5.87
CA GLY A 172 -22.95 -9.84 -6.12
C GLY A 172 -21.84 -10.49 -6.96
N PHE A 173 -21.90 -11.80 -7.16
CA PHE A 173 -21.08 -12.55 -8.12
C PHE A 173 -21.78 -12.61 -9.48
#